data_AF-A0A2V9SXS4-F1
#
_entry.id   AF-A0A2V9SXS4-F1
#
_cell.length_a   1.000
_cell.length_b   1.000
_cell.length_c   1.000
_cell.angle_alpha   90.00
_cell.angle_beta   90.00
_cell.angle_gamma   90.00
#
_symmetry.space_group_name_H-M   'P 1'
#
loop_
_entity.id
_entity.type
_entity.pdbx_description
1 polymer ?
#
loop_
_entity_poly.entity_id
_entity_poly.type
_entity_poly.pdbx_seq_one_letter_code
_entity_poly.pdbx_strand_id
1 'polypeptide(L)'
;MHRLVREPDGSTVLYIGAENWPFPISLVSKNGAWFFDSDTGTKEILFRRIGENEVTAIQVCNAVAMAKKRGQTNAAGDDPIDQYAQSLVTAHSANADNNARGTEKESSPFYGYYFRLVSLNSLNGTKTNVPRDKMTRALALVAYPAEYRSSGVMTFIVTQDGTVYESTRRSKPLLRTPG
;
A
#
# COMPACT_ATOMS: atom_id res chain seq x y z
N MET A 1 26.14 21.42 -3.67
CA MET A 1 27.26 20.56 -4.07
C MET A 1 26.70 19.44 -4.94
N HIS A 2 27.43 18.98 -5.96
CA HIS A 2 27.05 17.83 -6.78
C HIS A 2 28.31 17.06 -7.18
N ARG A 3 28.21 15.76 -7.44
CA ARG A 3 29.35 14.94 -7.89
C ARG A 3 28.92 13.82 -8.83
N LEU A 4 29.80 13.43 -9.74
CA LEU A 4 29.64 12.24 -10.57
C LEU A 4 30.47 11.10 -10.00
N VAL A 5 29.88 9.91 -9.94
CA VAL A 5 30.53 8.70 -9.41
C VAL A 5 30.38 7.60 -10.42
N ARG A 6 31.48 6.89 -10.71
CA ARG A 6 31.46 5.71 -11.56
C ARG A 6 31.18 4.48 -10.70
N GLU A 7 30.10 3.78 -11.02
CA GLU A 7 29.65 2.57 -10.31
C GLU A 7 30.38 1.31 -10.82
N PRO A 8 30.38 0.20 -10.05
CA PRO A 8 31.03 -1.05 -10.45
C PRO A 8 30.48 -1.68 -11.74
N ASP A 9 29.23 -1.37 -12.08
CA ASP A 9 28.58 -1.82 -13.32
C ASP A 9 28.97 -0.99 -14.56
N GLY A 10 29.82 0.03 -14.38
CA GLY A 10 30.31 0.91 -15.44
C GLY A 10 29.43 2.12 -15.75
N SER A 11 28.27 2.23 -15.11
CA SER A 11 27.41 3.42 -15.16
C SER A 11 28.01 4.59 -14.37
N THR A 12 27.51 5.81 -14.59
CA THR A 12 27.92 7.00 -13.84
C THR A 12 26.71 7.69 -13.23
N VAL A 13 26.67 7.79 -11.90
CA VAL A 13 25.55 8.38 -11.15
C VAL A 13 25.86 9.83 -10.81
N LEU A 14 24.89 10.72 -11.05
CA LEU A 14 24.93 12.10 -10.58
C LEU A 14 24.34 12.16 -9.18
N TYR A 15 25.17 12.54 -8.21
CA TYR A 15 24.73 12.82 -6.83
C TYR A 15 24.47 14.31 -6.66
N ILE A 16 23.29 14.65 -6.16
CA ILE A 16 22.78 16.03 -6.03
C ILE A 16 22.60 16.38 -4.56
N GLY A 17 22.91 17.62 -4.19
CA GLY A 17 22.64 18.15 -2.86
C GLY A 17 23.68 17.77 -1.81
N ALA A 18 23.42 18.17 -0.57
CA ALA A 18 24.26 17.82 0.58
C ALA A 18 23.97 16.40 1.08
N GLU A 19 22.75 15.94 0.85
CA GLU A 19 22.20 14.62 1.14
C GLU A 19 22.77 13.51 0.24
N ASN A 20 23.58 13.86 -0.77
CA ASN A 20 24.05 12.92 -1.79
C ASN A 20 22.89 12.12 -2.38
N TRP A 21 21.87 12.82 -2.87
CA TRP A 21 20.73 12.20 -3.52
C TRP A 21 21.17 11.59 -4.87
N PRO A 22 21.08 10.28 -5.08
CA PRO A 22 21.42 9.66 -6.36
C PRO A 22 20.33 9.96 -7.39
N PHE A 23 20.69 10.75 -8.40
CA PHE A 23 19.82 11.05 -9.52
C PHE A 23 19.46 9.73 -10.25
N PRO A 24 18.16 9.45 -10.46
CA PRO A 24 17.68 8.13 -10.90
C PRO A 24 18.05 7.76 -12.34
N ILE A 25 18.48 8.71 -13.16
CA ILE A 25 18.83 8.44 -14.56
C ILE A 25 20.35 8.54 -14.69
N SER A 26 21.01 7.40 -14.71
CA SER A 26 22.47 7.30 -14.84
C SER A 26 22.96 7.78 -16.20
N LEU A 27 24.22 8.23 -16.23
CA LEU A 27 24.97 8.58 -17.43
C LEU A 27 25.80 7.40 -17.91
N VAL A 28 25.85 7.22 -19.23
CA VAL A 28 26.69 6.23 -19.92
C VAL A 28 27.51 6.92 -21.00
N SER A 29 28.76 6.49 -21.16
CA SER A 29 29.63 6.95 -22.25
C SER A 29 29.63 5.92 -23.36
N LYS A 30 29.28 6.34 -24.58
CA LYS A 30 29.32 5.52 -25.80
C LYS A 30 30.03 6.32 -26.89
N ASN A 31 31.09 5.75 -27.46
CA ASN A 31 31.88 6.36 -28.54
C ASN A 31 32.36 7.80 -28.25
N GLY A 32 32.75 8.09 -27.00
CA GLY A 32 33.24 9.42 -26.60
C GLY A 32 32.15 10.45 -26.34
N ALA A 33 30.87 10.11 -26.50
CA ALA A 33 29.74 10.95 -26.16
C ALA A 33 29.00 10.41 -24.92
N TRP A 34 28.46 11.32 -24.11
CA TRP A 34 27.70 11.01 -22.91
C TRP A 34 26.21 11.07 -23.18
N PHE A 35 25.50 10.06 -22.69
CA PHE A 35 24.05 9.94 -22.82
C PHE A 35 23.44 9.58 -21.48
N PHE A 36 22.21 10.02 -21.23
CA PHE A 36 21.39 9.42 -20.19
C PHE A 36 20.90 8.04 -20.65
N ASP A 37 21.01 7.05 -19.77
CA ASP A 37 20.38 5.75 -19.98
C ASP A 37 18.89 5.87 -19.65
N SER A 38 18.09 6.29 -20.64
CA SER A 38 16.65 6.47 -20.48
C SER A 38 15.90 5.15 -20.27
N ASP A 39 16.43 4.04 -20.78
CA ASP A 39 15.78 2.73 -20.70
C ASP A 39 15.83 2.18 -19.27
N THR A 40 17.00 2.25 -18.62
CA THR A 40 17.16 1.92 -17.20
C THR A 40 16.50 2.99 -16.33
N GLY A 41 16.68 4.26 -16.67
CA GLY A 41 16.12 5.39 -15.92
C GLY A 41 14.60 5.38 -15.81
N THR A 42 13.88 5.02 -16.89
CA THR A 42 12.41 4.93 -16.86
C THR A 42 11.94 3.86 -15.87
N LYS A 43 12.65 2.72 -15.80
CA LYS A 43 12.35 1.64 -14.84
C LYS A 43 12.64 2.08 -13.41
N GLU A 44 13.74 2.77 -13.18
CA GLU A 44 14.11 3.30 -11.86
C GLU A 44 13.07 4.29 -11.34
N ILE A 45 12.60 5.22 -12.18
CA ILE A 45 11.53 6.16 -11.83
C ILE A 45 10.24 5.41 -11.46
N LEU A 46 9.87 4.39 -12.24
CA LEU A 46 8.72 3.55 -11.94
C LEU A 46 8.88 2.82 -10.60
N PHE A 47 10.05 2.24 -10.33
CA PHE A 47 10.32 1.52 -9.09
C PHE A 47 10.31 2.44 -7.88
N ARG A 48 10.83 3.67 -7.98
CA ARG A 48 10.71 4.67 -6.90
C ARG A 48 9.27 5.03 -6.61
N ARG A 49 8.46 5.30 -7.65
CA ARG A 49 7.03 5.57 -7.49
C ARG A 49 6.28 4.41 -6.83
N ILE A 50 6.55 3.17 -7.26
CA ILE A 50 5.97 1.97 -6.65
C ILE A 50 6.39 1.87 -5.18
N GLY A 51 7.68 2.07 -4.90
CA GLY A 51 8.20 2.02 -3.53
C GLY A 51 7.56 3.07 -2.62
N GLU A 52 7.42 4.31 -3.09
CA GLU A 52 6.74 5.39 -2.34
C GLU A 52 5.27 5.04 -2.07
N ASN A 53 4.53 4.61 -3.09
CA ASN A 53 3.13 4.21 -2.94
C ASN A 53 2.97 3.04 -1.95
N GLU A 54 3.86 2.04 -2.00
CA GLU A 54 3.83 0.89 -1.09
C GLU A 54 4.16 1.29 0.35
N VAL A 55 5.13 2.20 0.55
CA VAL A 55 5.42 2.77 1.88
C VAL A 55 4.19 3.52 2.43
N THR A 56 3.55 4.35 1.62
CA THR A 56 2.31 5.04 2.04
C THR A 56 1.19 4.04 2.34
N ALA A 57 1.05 2.97 1.56
CA ALA A 57 0.04 1.94 1.82
C ALA A 57 0.25 1.23 3.16
N ILE A 58 1.50 0.93 3.53
CA ILE A 58 1.86 0.39 4.84
C ILE A 58 1.54 1.38 5.96
N GLN A 59 1.85 2.66 5.76
CA GLN A 59 1.53 3.72 6.74
C GLN A 59 0.02 3.83 6.97
N VAL A 60 -0.81 3.81 5.91
CA VAL A 60 -2.27 3.78 6.03
C VAL A 60 -2.74 2.52 6.77
N CYS A 61 -2.16 1.36 6.46
CA CYS A 61 -2.47 0.10 7.16
C CYS A 61 -2.23 0.21 8.67
N ASN A 62 -1.09 0.77 9.07
CA ASN A 62 -0.75 1.01 10.47
C ASN A 62 -1.68 2.04 11.12
N ALA A 63 -1.99 3.13 10.41
CA ALA A 63 -2.90 4.17 10.89
C ALA A 63 -4.32 3.64 11.13
N VAL A 64 -4.85 2.78 10.24
CA VAL A 64 -6.15 2.13 10.44
C VAL A 64 -6.13 1.20 11.65
N ALA A 65 -5.04 0.43 11.85
CA ALA A 65 -4.89 -0.43 13.02
C ALA A 65 -4.87 0.39 14.33
N MET A 66 -4.15 1.52 14.33
CA MET A 66 -4.12 2.45 15.47
C MET A 66 -5.48 3.10 15.73
N ALA A 67 -6.16 3.59 14.69
CA ALA A 67 -7.48 4.22 14.79
C ALA A 67 -8.52 3.27 15.40
N LYS A 68 -8.50 1.98 15.02
CA LYS A 68 -9.35 0.96 15.64
C LYS A 68 -9.03 0.72 17.11
N LYS A 69 -7.75 0.66 17.48
CA LYS A 69 -7.31 0.43 18.87
C LYS A 69 -7.66 1.61 19.79
N ARG A 70 -7.61 2.84 19.27
CA ARG A 70 -7.85 4.08 20.02
C ARG A 70 -9.32 4.34 20.38
N GLY A 71 -10.29 3.67 19.73
CA GLY A 71 -11.71 3.99 19.89
C GLY A 71 -12.13 5.26 19.13
N GLN A 72 -13.45 5.49 19.01
CA GLN A 72 -14.07 6.55 18.17
C GLN A 72 -13.82 8.01 18.61
N THR A 73 -13.06 8.26 19.68
CA THR A 73 -13.01 9.57 20.36
C THR A 73 -11.76 10.40 20.10
N ASN A 74 -10.84 9.97 19.24
CA ASN A 74 -9.65 10.77 18.94
C ASN A 74 -9.81 11.50 17.61
N ALA A 75 -9.62 12.83 17.66
CA ALA A 75 -9.47 13.64 16.47
C ALA A 75 -8.34 13.07 15.61
N ALA A 76 -8.59 12.93 14.31
CA ALA A 76 -7.53 12.58 13.37
C ALA A 76 -6.39 13.60 13.53
N GLY A 77 -5.15 13.14 13.48
CA GLY A 77 -4.01 14.06 13.38
C GLY A 77 -4.13 14.91 12.11
N ASP A 78 -3.39 16.01 12.04
CA ASP A 78 -3.34 16.87 10.84
C ASP A 78 -2.66 16.17 9.63
N ASP A 79 -2.13 14.96 9.82
CA ASP A 79 -1.53 14.14 8.77
C ASP A 79 -2.58 13.54 7.83
N PRO A 80 -2.48 13.73 6.50
CA PRO A 80 -3.43 13.17 5.53
C PRO A 80 -3.64 11.66 5.64
N ILE A 81 -2.61 10.91 6.05
CA ILE A 81 -2.70 9.45 6.24
C ILE A 81 -3.63 9.11 7.40
N ASP A 82 -3.49 9.80 8.54
CA ASP A 82 -4.35 9.63 9.71
C ASP A 82 -5.80 10.00 9.40
N GLN A 83 -6.02 11.11 8.68
CA GLN A 83 -7.36 11.53 8.26
C GLN A 83 -8.01 10.52 7.33
N TYR A 84 -7.26 10.03 6.35
CA TYR A 84 -7.73 9.00 5.42
C TYR A 84 -8.07 7.71 6.17
N ALA A 85 -7.18 7.23 7.06
CA ALA A 85 -7.41 6.05 7.88
C ALA A 85 -8.64 6.18 8.77
N GLN A 86 -8.83 7.34 9.42
CA GLN A 86 -10.01 7.62 10.23
C GLN A 86 -11.29 7.60 9.38
N SER A 87 -11.26 8.17 8.18
CA SER A 87 -12.40 8.16 7.26
C SER A 87 -12.83 6.74 6.87
N LEU A 88 -11.88 5.83 6.65
CA LEU A 88 -12.13 4.43 6.34
C LEU A 88 -12.82 3.70 7.51
N VAL A 89 -12.36 3.93 8.74
CA VAL A 89 -12.94 3.33 9.95
C VAL A 89 -14.36 3.87 10.21
N THR A 90 -14.56 5.18 10.06
CA THR A 90 -15.88 5.82 10.21
C THR A 90 -16.86 5.33 9.16
N ALA A 91 -16.48 5.31 7.88
CA ALA A 91 -17.33 4.85 6.78
C ALA A 91 -17.74 3.39 6.96
N HIS A 92 -16.81 2.52 7.38
CA HIS A 92 -17.12 1.13 7.68
C HIS A 92 -18.11 0.98 8.85
N SER A 93 -17.93 1.77 9.91
CA SER A 93 -18.83 1.75 11.08
C SER A 93 -20.25 2.18 10.71
N ALA A 94 -20.39 3.26 9.95
CA ALA A 94 -21.69 3.75 9.46
C ALA A 94 -22.40 2.74 8.53
N ASN A 95 -21.65 2.05 7.68
CA ASN A 95 -22.19 1.01 6.80
C ASN A 95 -22.56 -0.27 7.55
N ALA A 96 -21.96 -0.55 8.70
CA ALA A 96 -22.28 -1.74 9.46
C ALA A 96 -23.64 -1.64 10.19
N ASP A 97 -24.12 -0.42 10.44
CA ASP A 97 -25.42 -0.15 11.08
C ASP A 97 -26.58 -0.13 10.09
N ASN A 98 -26.29 0.12 8.81
CA ASN A 98 -27.26 0.03 7.73
C ASN A 98 -27.11 -1.32 7.02
N ASN A 99 -28.08 -2.24 7.17
CA ASN A 99 -28.15 -3.49 6.39
C ASN A 99 -28.50 -3.21 4.91
N ALA A 100 -27.74 -2.33 4.28
CA ALA A 100 -27.87 -1.95 2.89
C ALA A 100 -26.62 -2.49 2.19
N ARG A 101 -26.87 -3.42 1.27
CA ARG A 101 -25.96 -3.80 0.18
C ARG A 101 -25.81 -2.57 -0.73
N GLY A 102 -25.12 -1.56 -0.23
CA GLY A 102 -24.97 -0.26 -0.86
C GLY A 102 -23.74 -0.27 -1.74
N THR A 103 -23.98 -0.09 -3.04
CA THR A 103 -23.06 0.35 -4.08
C THR A 103 -21.75 0.90 -3.51
N GLU A 104 -20.65 0.20 -3.79
CA GLU A 104 -19.29 0.68 -3.56
C GLU A 104 -19.18 2.04 -4.27
N LYS A 105 -19.32 3.12 -3.52
CA LYS A 105 -18.89 4.43 -4.00
C LYS A 105 -17.43 4.21 -4.35
N GLU A 106 -17.09 4.31 -5.63
CA GLU A 106 -15.72 4.11 -6.11
C GLU A 106 -14.83 5.11 -5.35
N SER A 107 -14.23 4.63 -4.26
CA SER A 107 -13.26 5.41 -3.51
C SER A 107 -12.09 5.57 -4.45
N SER A 108 -11.78 6.79 -4.85
CA SER A 108 -10.55 7.06 -5.59
C SER A 108 -9.36 6.45 -4.84
N PRO A 109 -8.37 5.90 -5.55
CA PRO A 109 -7.21 5.31 -4.91
C PRO A 109 -6.44 6.41 -4.15
N PHE A 110 -5.94 6.07 -2.97
CA PHE A 110 -5.09 6.94 -2.16
C PHE A 110 -3.64 6.54 -2.40
N TYR A 111 -2.83 7.43 -2.97
CA TYR A 111 -1.45 7.16 -3.40
C TYR A 111 -1.31 5.86 -4.21
N GLY A 112 -2.22 5.66 -5.18
CA GLY A 112 -2.16 4.50 -6.07
C GLY A 112 -2.62 3.18 -5.44
N TYR A 113 -3.25 3.20 -4.27
CA TYR A 113 -3.79 2.02 -3.58
C TYR A 113 -5.27 2.18 -3.26
N TYR A 114 -6.02 1.09 -3.40
CA TYR A 114 -7.38 0.97 -2.88
C TYR A 114 -7.36 0.28 -1.53
N PHE A 115 -8.25 0.69 -0.63
CA PHE A 115 -8.36 0.17 0.73
C PHE A 115 -9.79 -0.30 0.99
N ARG A 116 -9.92 -1.52 1.52
CA ARG A 116 -11.21 -2.12 1.83
C ARG A 116 -11.20 -2.77 3.20
N LEU A 117 -12.13 -2.34 4.07
CA LEU A 117 -12.39 -3.04 5.33
C LEU A 117 -13.40 -4.16 5.08
N VAL A 118 -13.02 -5.39 5.38
CA VAL A 118 -13.81 -6.61 5.18
C VAL A 118 -14.15 -7.22 6.54
N SER A 119 -15.42 -7.61 6.73
CA SER A 119 -15.84 -8.35 7.92
C SER A 119 -15.66 -9.85 7.73
N LEU A 120 -14.80 -10.45 8.57
CA LEU A 120 -14.49 -11.88 8.57
C LEU A 120 -15.68 -12.74 8.99
N ASN A 121 -16.62 -12.18 9.77
CA ASN A 121 -17.87 -12.86 10.12
C ASN A 121 -18.79 -13.07 8.90
N SER A 122 -18.65 -12.24 7.85
CA SER A 122 -19.39 -12.40 6.60
C SER A 122 -18.75 -13.42 5.64
N LEU A 123 -17.49 -13.81 5.87
CA LEU A 123 -16.74 -14.72 4.99
C LEU A 123 -17.02 -16.20 5.31
N ASN A 124 -17.46 -16.52 6.53
CA ASN A 124 -17.71 -17.91 6.96
C ASN A 124 -19.10 -18.46 6.57
N GLY A 125 -19.86 -17.78 5.70
CA GLY A 125 -21.08 -18.30 5.08
C GLY A 125 -22.27 -18.61 6.01
N THR A 126 -22.08 -18.57 7.32
CA THR A 126 -23.13 -18.85 8.29
C THR A 126 -23.85 -17.55 8.62
N LYS A 127 -25.07 -17.41 8.08
CA LYS A 127 -26.08 -16.48 8.59
C LYS A 127 -26.46 -16.93 10.01
N THR A 128 -25.61 -16.69 11.00
CA THR A 128 -25.97 -16.99 12.38
C THR A 128 -26.82 -15.84 12.91
N ASN A 129 -28.08 -16.13 13.20
CA ASN A 129 -29.00 -15.24 13.92
C ASN A 129 -28.59 -15.15 15.40
N VAL A 130 -27.37 -14.69 15.69
CA VAL A 130 -26.91 -14.44 17.06
C VAL A 130 -27.18 -12.97 17.39
N PRO A 131 -27.81 -12.66 18.54
CA PRO A 131 -28.02 -11.29 18.98
C PRO A 131 -26.70 -10.50 18.98
N ARG A 132 -26.75 -9.32 18.36
CA ARG A 132 -25.64 -8.45 17.93
C ARG A 132 -24.75 -7.90 19.07
N ASP A 133 -25.03 -8.24 20.32
CA ASP A 133 -24.54 -7.49 21.50
C ASP A 133 -23.16 -7.91 22.03
N LYS A 134 -22.57 -9.03 21.57
CA LYS A 134 -21.23 -9.46 22.04
C LYS A 134 -20.38 -10.20 21.00
N MET A 135 -20.54 -9.88 19.72
CA MET A 135 -19.65 -10.43 18.69
C MET A 135 -18.63 -9.37 18.29
N THR A 136 -17.41 -9.49 18.82
CA THR A 136 -16.25 -8.73 18.35
C THR A 136 -16.11 -8.99 16.85
N ARG A 137 -16.53 -8.04 16.01
CA ARG A 137 -16.47 -8.19 14.55
C ARG A 137 -15.00 -8.30 14.16
N ALA A 138 -14.56 -9.49 13.75
CA ALA A 138 -13.24 -9.66 13.21
C ALA A 138 -13.20 -8.95 11.85
N LEU A 139 -12.37 -7.92 11.73
CA LEU A 139 -12.26 -7.07 10.54
C LEU A 139 -10.83 -7.17 10.01
N ALA A 140 -10.70 -7.48 8.72
CA ALA A 140 -9.44 -7.37 8.00
C ALA A 140 -9.44 -6.10 7.13
N LEU A 141 -8.34 -5.36 7.08
CA LEU A 141 -8.10 -4.35 6.05
C LEU A 141 -7.37 -5.03 4.89
N VAL A 142 -7.81 -4.78 3.66
CA VAL A 142 -7.10 -5.19 2.44
C VAL A 142 -6.70 -3.94 1.68
N ALA A 143 -5.40 -3.79 1.41
CA ALA A 143 -4.87 -2.74 0.54
C ALA A 143 -4.26 -3.36 -0.72
N TYR A 144 -4.65 -2.89 -1.90
CA TYR A 144 -4.17 -3.42 -3.18
C TYR A 144 -3.92 -2.30 -4.19
N PRO A 145 -2.97 -2.48 -5.12
CA PRO A 145 -2.61 -1.42 -6.06
C PRO A 145 -3.77 -1.13 -7.00
N ALA A 146 -3.99 0.14 -7.29
CA ALA A 146 -4.94 0.61 -8.29
C ALA A 146 -4.60 0.07 -9.69
N GLU A 147 -3.31 -0.01 -10.01
CA GLU A 147 -2.80 -0.60 -11.24
C GLU A 147 -1.55 -1.44 -10.94
N TYR A 148 -1.67 -2.76 -11.10
CA TYR A 148 -0.58 -3.69 -10.82
C TYR A 148 0.64 -3.42 -11.70
N ARG A 149 1.84 -3.40 -11.11
CA ARG A 149 3.14 -3.03 -11.73
C ARG A 149 3.28 -1.58 -12.18
N SER A 150 2.27 -0.75 -11.93
CA SER A 150 2.33 0.68 -12.24
C SER A 150 2.26 1.50 -10.94
N SER A 151 1.23 1.27 -10.13
CA SER A 151 1.07 1.91 -8.83
C SER A 151 1.59 1.08 -7.67
N GLY A 152 1.69 -0.24 -7.84
CA GLY A 152 2.27 -1.14 -6.85
C GLY A 152 2.28 -2.60 -7.28
N VAL A 153 3.00 -3.45 -6.54
CA VAL A 153 3.08 -4.90 -6.77
C VAL A 153 2.64 -5.71 -5.54
N MET A 154 2.64 -5.10 -4.36
CA MET A 154 2.22 -5.71 -3.11
C MET A 154 0.74 -5.51 -2.83
N THR A 155 0.11 -6.56 -2.27
CA THR A 155 -1.17 -6.48 -1.58
C THR A 155 -0.91 -6.67 -0.09
N PHE A 156 -1.51 -5.83 0.74
CA PHE A 156 -1.37 -5.87 2.19
C PHE A 156 -2.68 -6.32 2.83
N ILE A 157 -2.59 -7.17 3.85
CA ILE A 157 -3.72 -7.59 4.67
C ILE A 157 -3.39 -7.28 6.13
N VAL A 158 -4.19 -6.45 6.78
CA VAL A 158 -4.04 -6.16 8.21
C VAL A 158 -5.11 -6.90 8.98
N THR A 159 -4.69 -7.73 9.92
CA THR A 159 -5.58 -8.47 10.83
C THR A 159 -6.02 -7.63 12.01
N GLN A 160 -6.97 -8.14 12.80
CA GLN A 160 -7.58 -7.39 13.91
C GLN A 160 -6.57 -7.02 15.02
N ASP A 161 -5.57 -7.85 15.23
CA ASP A 161 -4.46 -7.64 16.17
C ASP A 161 -3.40 -6.66 15.64
N GLY A 162 -3.56 -6.15 14.42
CA GLY A 162 -2.67 -5.17 13.81
C GLY A 162 -1.48 -5.79 13.09
N THR A 163 -1.42 -7.11 12.94
CA THR A 163 -0.39 -7.76 12.13
C THR A 163 -0.63 -7.49 10.64
N VAL A 164 0.41 -7.04 9.95
CA VAL A 164 0.39 -6.79 8.51
C VAL A 164 1.00 -7.98 7.78
N TYR A 165 0.25 -8.55 6.84
CA TYR A 165 0.69 -9.59 5.93
C TYR A 165 0.85 -9.01 4.53
N GLU A 166 1.89 -9.45 3.84
CA GLU A 166 2.21 -9.00 2.49
C GLU A 166 2.08 -10.16 1.51
N SER A 167 1.49 -9.91 0.35
CA SER A 167 1.40 -10.89 -0.72
C SER A 167 1.62 -10.23 -2.07
N THR A 168 2.54 -10.77 -2.86
CA THR A 168 2.69 -10.42 -4.28
C THR A 168 1.81 -11.36 -5.12
N ARG A 169 1.15 -10.83 -6.16
CA ARG A 169 0.57 -11.67 -7.23
C ARG A 169 1.66 -12.30 -8.12
N ARG A 170 2.52 -13.17 -7.56
CA ARG A 170 3.28 -14.12 -8.40
C ARG A 170 2.36 -15.31 -8.71
N SER A 171 2.18 -15.56 -10.00
CA SER A 171 1.35 -16.62 -10.57
C SER A 171 1.92 -18.02 -10.25
N LYS A 172 1.35 -18.69 -9.25
CA LYS A 172 0.92 -20.10 -9.23
C LYS A 172 0.67 -20.52 -7.78
N PRO A 173 -0.50 -21.12 -7.44
CA PRO A 173 -0.67 -21.76 -6.15
C PRO A 173 0.25 -22.99 -6.09
N LEU A 174 1.18 -23.03 -5.15
CA LEU A 174 1.84 -24.27 -4.77
C LEU A 174 0.84 -25.08 -3.93
N LEU A 175 -0.08 -25.76 -4.62
CA LEU A 175 -0.71 -26.94 -4.03
C LEU A 175 0.39 -27.99 -3.85
N ARG A 176 0.94 -28.08 -2.65
CA ARG A 176 1.58 -29.30 -2.18
C ARG A 176 0.45 -30.29 -1.85
N THR A 177 0.21 -31.25 -2.73
CA THR A 177 -0.41 -32.50 -2.33
C THR A 177 0.55 -33.25 -1.41
N PRO A 178 0.09 -33.82 -0.29
CA PRO A 178 0.88 -34.77 0.47
C PRO A 178 1.05 -36.04 -0.37
N GLY A 179 2.31 -36.45 -0.56
CA GLY A 179 2.67 -37.80 -1.00
C GLY A 179 2.97 -38.66 0.22
#